data_AF-A0A353HT01-F1
#
_entry.id   AF-A0A353HT01-F1
#
_cell.length_a   1.000
_cell.length_b   1.000
_cell.length_c   1.000
_cell.angle_alpha   90.00
_cell.angle_beta   90.00
_cell.angle_gamma   90.00
#
_symmetry.space_group_name_H-M   'P 1'
#
loop_
_entity.id
_entity.type
_entity.pdbx_description
1 polymer ?
#
loop_
_entity_poly.entity_id
_entity_poly.type
_entity_poly.pdbx_seq_one_letter_code
_entity_poly.pdbx_strand_id
1 'polypeptide(L)'
;MNQLEQLKQYTTVVADTGDFQSIKAYAPQDATTNPSLILKAVQKPEYRPLLEKAVADANGASVEAIVDSLLIAFGVEILKYVPGRVSTEIDAALSFDTEATVAKGRELIALYEKAGVSRERVLIKIASTWEGIRA
;
A
#
# COMPACT_ATOMS: atom_id res chain seq x y z
N MET A 1 6.13 9.98 29.28
CA MET A 1 5.46 8.88 28.57
C MET A 1 4.04 9.31 28.22
N ASN A 2 3.77 9.65 26.96
CA ASN A 2 2.42 10.01 26.48
C ASN A 2 1.56 8.75 26.25
N GLN A 3 0.28 8.92 25.92
CA GLN A 3 -0.65 7.79 25.70
C GLN A 3 -0.19 6.84 24.59
N LEU A 4 0.43 7.35 23.52
CA LEU A 4 0.96 6.55 22.41
C LEU A 4 2.14 5.70 22.87
N GLU A 5 3.05 6.25 23.66
CA GLU A 5 4.20 5.52 24.20
C GLU A 5 3.77 4.41 25.17
N GLN A 6 2.70 4.62 25.95
CA GLN A 6 2.10 3.58 26.79
C GLN A 6 1.46 2.48 25.94
N LEU A 7 0.73 2.83 24.87
CA LEU A 7 0.10 1.85 23.97
C LEU A 7 1.14 0.93 23.31
N LYS A 8 2.30 1.48 22.89
CA LYS A 8 3.39 0.72 22.26
C LYS A 8 3.96 -0.39 23.16
N GLN A 9 3.72 -0.36 24.48
CA GLN A 9 4.16 -1.42 25.39
C GLN A 9 3.29 -2.69 25.32
N TYR A 10 2.04 -2.57 24.88
CA TYR A 10 1.06 -3.67 24.87
C TYR A 10 0.61 -4.04 23.46
N THR A 11 0.70 -3.10 22.52
CA THR A 11 0.19 -3.25 21.16
C THR A 11 1.21 -2.76 20.14
N THR A 12 1.39 -3.53 19.08
CA THR A 12 2.12 -3.09 17.89
C THR A 12 1.32 -1.99 17.18
N VAL A 13 1.85 -0.76 17.21
CA VAL A 13 1.20 0.39 16.57
C VAL A 13 1.45 0.38 15.06
N VAL A 14 0.37 0.57 14.31
CA VAL A 14 0.34 0.65 12.84
C VAL A 14 -0.25 2.01 12.44
N ALA A 15 0.32 2.68 11.42
CA ALA A 15 -0.25 3.91 10.89
C ALA A 15 -1.15 3.64 9.68
N ASP A 16 -2.39 4.13 9.72
CA ASP A 16 -3.36 4.00 8.62
C ASP A 16 -3.40 5.26 7.75
N THR A 17 -2.42 5.38 6.84
CA THR A 17 -2.27 6.56 5.99
C THR A 17 -1.35 6.32 4.80
N GLY A 18 -1.57 7.04 3.70
CA GLY A 18 -0.61 7.20 2.60
C GLY A 18 0.35 8.39 2.80
N ASP A 19 0.24 9.11 3.91
CA ASP A 19 0.99 10.33 4.19
C ASP A 19 2.34 10.03 4.89
N PHE A 20 3.43 10.18 4.14
CA PHE A 20 4.77 9.88 4.62
C PHE A 20 5.20 10.77 5.79
N GLN A 21 4.74 12.02 5.86
CA GLN A 21 5.11 12.94 6.95
C GLN A 21 4.54 12.45 8.29
N SER A 22 3.28 12.00 8.27
CA SER A 22 2.64 11.41 9.45
C SER A 22 3.37 10.14 9.91
N ILE A 23 3.78 9.27 8.97
CA ILE A 23 4.52 8.04 9.28
C ILE A 23 5.85 8.37 9.97
N LYS A 24 6.61 9.35 9.45
CA LYS A 24 7.87 9.81 10.07
C LYS A 24 7.66 10.35 11.49
N ALA A 25 6.61 11.14 11.69
CA ALA A 25 6.35 11.80 12.97
C ALA A 25 6.02 10.80 14.09
N TYR A 26 5.32 9.71 13.79
CA TYR A 26 4.83 8.76 14.80
C TYR A 26 5.65 7.46 14.90
N ALA A 27 6.54 7.19 13.94
CA ALA A 27 7.42 6.02 13.89
C ALA A 27 6.67 4.70 14.25
N PRO A 28 5.66 4.30 13.45
CA PRO A 28 4.91 3.06 13.66
C PRO A 28 5.75 1.84 13.27
N GLN A 29 5.30 0.65 13.67
CA GLN A 29 5.92 -0.62 13.28
C GLN A 29 5.60 -0.96 11.81
N ASP A 30 4.31 -0.93 11.46
CA ASP A 30 3.77 -1.21 10.13
C ASP A 30 2.97 0.00 9.65
N ALA A 31 2.57 0.00 8.37
CA ALA A 31 1.62 0.97 7.82
C ALA A 31 0.57 0.30 6.93
N THR A 32 -0.64 0.86 6.89
CA THR A 32 -1.73 0.39 6.04
C THR A 32 -2.16 1.50 5.08
N THR A 33 -2.37 1.13 3.82
CA THR A 33 -3.06 1.98 2.85
C THR A 33 -4.35 1.29 2.41
N ASN A 34 -5.16 2.05 1.68
CA ASN A 34 -6.37 1.60 0.99
C ASN A 34 -6.63 2.57 -0.18
N PRO A 35 -7.55 2.26 -1.12
CA PRO A 35 -7.77 3.10 -2.29
C PRO A 35 -8.11 4.55 -1.93
N SER A 36 -8.90 4.76 -0.87
CA SER A 36 -9.26 6.11 -0.41
C SER A 36 -8.08 6.88 0.18
N LEU A 37 -7.19 6.23 0.93
CA LEU A 37 -6.00 6.86 1.51
C LEU A 37 -4.99 7.24 0.43
N ILE A 38 -4.80 6.38 -0.57
CA ILE A 38 -3.94 6.70 -1.72
C ILE A 38 -4.52 7.85 -2.52
N LEU A 39 -5.82 7.82 -2.85
CA LEU A 39 -6.49 8.91 -3.56
C LEU A 39 -6.31 10.25 -2.83
N LYS A 40 -6.51 10.27 -1.52
CA LYS A 40 -6.30 11.49 -0.71
C LYS A 40 -4.83 11.94 -0.72
N ALA A 41 -3.89 11.00 -0.66
CA ALA A 41 -2.46 11.32 -0.67
C ALA A 41 -2.02 11.89 -2.02
N VAL A 42 -2.37 11.26 -3.15
CA VAL A 42 -1.94 11.70 -4.49
C VAL A 42 -2.46 13.08 -4.88
N GLN A 43 -3.55 13.54 -4.24
CA GLN A 43 -4.09 14.89 -4.42
C GLN A 43 -3.27 15.98 -3.72
N LYS A 44 -2.39 15.62 -2.78
CA LYS A 44 -1.53 16.58 -2.10
C LYS A 44 -0.34 17.00 -3.00
N PRO A 45 -0.02 18.30 -3.10
CA PRO A 45 1.06 18.78 -3.98
C PRO A 45 2.41 18.10 -3.74
N GLU A 46 2.75 17.80 -2.49
CA GLU A 46 4.00 17.15 -2.10
C GLU A 46 4.15 15.72 -2.65
N TYR A 47 3.05 15.05 -3.01
CA TYR A 47 3.05 13.68 -3.53
C TYR A 47 2.76 13.59 -5.03
N ARG A 48 2.42 14.71 -5.67
CA ARG A 48 2.21 14.80 -7.12
C ARG A 48 3.39 14.27 -7.95
N PRO A 49 4.67 14.48 -7.58
CA PRO A 49 5.78 13.92 -8.34
C PRO A 49 5.78 12.38 -8.44
N LEU A 50 5.22 11.66 -7.45
CA LEU A 50 5.08 10.21 -7.53
C LEU A 50 4.07 9.80 -8.60
N LEU A 51 2.94 10.51 -8.69
CA LEU A 51 1.93 10.27 -9.72
C LEU A 51 2.49 10.57 -11.11
N GLU A 52 3.13 11.72 -11.29
CA GLU A 52 3.71 12.12 -12.58
C GLU A 52 4.77 11.12 -13.04
N LYS A 53 5.60 10.63 -12.12
CA LYS A 53 6.56 9.57 -12.40
C LYS A 53 5.88 8.26 -12.79
N ALA A 54 4.86 7.82 -12.04
CA ALA A 54 4.14 6.58 -12.35
C ALA A 54 3.49 6.63 -13.75
N VAL A 55 2.92 7.78 -14.13
CA VAL A 55 2.36 8.00 -15.48
C VAL A 55 3.46 8.01 -16.54
N ALA A 56 4.59 8.68 -16.29
CA ALA A 56 5.69 8.78 -17.24
C ALA A 56 6.38 7.43 -17.49
N ASP A 57 6.65 6.67 -16.42
CA ASP A 57 7.34 5.37 -16.48
C ASP A 57 6.46 4.29 -17.13
N ALA A 58 5.13 4.47 -17.12
CA ALA A 58 4.16 3.56 -17.71
C ALA A 58 3.51 4.13 -19.00
N ASN A 59 4.26 4.94 -19.77
CA ASN A 59 3.76 5.52 -21.02
C ASN A 59 3.25 4.44 -22.00
N GLY A 60 1.99 4.55 -22.42
CA GLY A 60 1.32 3.57 -23.29
C GLY A 60 0.72 2.35 -22.58
N ALA A 61 0.83 2.27 -21.25
CA ALA A 61 0.13 1.26 -20.44
C ALA A 61 -1.35 1.63 -20.21
N SER A 62 -2.14 0.67 -19.72
CA SER A 62 -3.52 0.93 -19.31
C SER A 62 -3.57 1.73 -18.01
N VAL A 63 -4.73 2.35 -17.73
CA VAL A 63 -4.93 3.11 -16.49
C VAL A 63 -4.76 2.22 -15.27
N GLU A 64 -5.22 0.97 -15.33
CA GLU A 64 -5.08 -0.02 -14.27
C GLU A 64 -3.59 -0.29 -13.95
N ALA A 65 -2.77 -0.48 -14.98
CA ALA A 65 -1.33 -0.70 -14.80
C ALA A 65 -0.60 0.52 -14.23
N ILE A 66 -1.04 1.73 -14.58
CA ILE A 66 -0.53 2.98 -14.00
C ILE A 66 -0.91 3.07 -12.51
N VAL A 67 -2.16 2.73 -12.17
CA VAL A 67 -2.63 2.71 -10.78
C VAL A 67 -1.86 1.69 -9.96
N ASP A 68 -1.67 0.46 -10.47
CA ASP A 68 -0.87 -0.55 -9.78
C ASP A 68 0.55 -0.05 -9.53
N SER A 69 1.21 0.52 -10.55
CA SER A 69 2.55 1.10 -10.42
C SER A 69 2.60 2.22 -9.35
N LEU A 70 1.55 3.04 -9.27
CA LEU A 70 1.43 4.09 -8.27
C LEU A 70 1.26 3.52 -6.85
N LEU A 71 0.44 2.49 -6.67
CA LEU A 71 0.25 1.81 -5.38
C LEU A 71 1.59 1.24 -4.88
N ILE A 72 2.35 0.59 -5.76
CA ILE A 72 3.67 0.06 -5.46
C ILE A 72 4.65 1.18 -5.10
N ALA A 73 4.66 2.29 -5.85
CA ALA A 73 5.52 3.43 -5.55
C ALA A 73 5.26 4.01 -4.15
N PHE A 74 3.99 4.14 -3.75
CA PHE A 74 3.65 4.55 -2.38
C PHE A 74 4.12 3.56 -1.33
N GLY A 75 3.90 2.26 -1.54
CA GLY A 75 4.36 1.25 -0.58
C GLY A 75 5.87 1.21 -0.44
N VAL A 76 6.61 1.32 -1.55
CA VAL A 76 8.08 1.38 -1.55
C VAL A 76 8.56 2.59 -0.74
N GLU A 77 7.96 3.77 -0.91
CA GLU A 77 8.32 4.94 -0.11
C GLU A 77 7.98 4.76 1.38
N ILE A 78 6.81 4.21 1.70
CA ILE A 78 6.40 3.93 3.09
C ILE A 78 7.40 3.00 3.79
N LEU A 79 7.86 1.94 3.10
CA LEU A 79 8.78 0.95 3.66
C LEU A 79 10.17 1.50 4.01
N LYS A 80 10.52 2.70 3.54
CA LYS A 80 11.73 3.42 3.97
C LYS A 80 11.60 4.01 5.38
N TYR A 81 10.37 4.21 5.86
CA TYR A 81 10.08 4.87 7.14
C TYR A 81 9.51 3.95 8.21
N VAL A 82 9.12 2.71 7.84
CA VAL A 82 8.65 1.70 8.79
C VAL A 82 9.57 0.48 8.78
N PRO A 83 9.91 -0.10 9.95
CA PRO A 83 10.76 -1.29 10.01
C PRO A 83 10.03 -2.56 9.59
N GLY A 84 8.71 -2.60 9.75
CA GLY A 84 7.87 -3.74 9.41
C GLY A 84 7.26 -3.61 8.02
N ARG A 85 5.96 -3.84 7.90
CA ARG A 85 5.27 -4.11 6.64
C ARG A 85 4.41 -2.94 6.17
N VAL A 86 4.08 -2.94 4.88
CA VAL A 86 3.03 -2.10 4.29
C VAL A 86 1.89 -2.97 3.78
N SER A 87 0.64 -2.58 4.06
CA SER A 87 -0.53 -3.20 3.43
C SER A 87 -0.92 -2.44 2.17
N THR A 88 -1.10 -3.14 1.05
CA THR A 88 -1.58 -2.61 -0.23
C THR A 88 -2.81 -3.36 -0.66
N GLU A 89 -3.88 -2.63 -0.98
CA GLU A 89 -5.18 -3.22 -1.29
C GLU A 89 -5.31 -3.49 -2.79
N ILE A 90 -5.91 -4.63 -3.12
CA ILE A 90 -6.29 -4.95 -4.51
C ILE A 90 -7.44 -4.05 -4.97
N ASP A 91 -7.73 -4.06 -6.27
CA ASP A 91 -8.92 -3.42 -6.81
C ASP A 91 -10.19 -4.05 -6.21
N ALA A 92 -11.01 -3.22 -5.56
CA ALA A 92 -12.26 -3.63 -4.93
C ALA A 92 -13.28 -4.18 -5.94
N ALA A 93 -13.16 -3.86 -7.25
CA ALA A 93 -13.99 -4.44 -8.29
C ALA A 93 -13.83 -5.97 -8.41
N LEU A 94 -12.72 -6.53 -7.93
CA LEU A 94 -12.42 -7.96 -7.95
C LEU A 94 -12.96 -8.72 -6.72
N SER A 95 -13.60 -8.03 -5.76
CA SER A 95 -13.96 -8.59 -4.46
C SER A 95 -14.88 -9.83 -4.51
N PHE A 96 -15.55 -10.08 -5.63
CA PHE A 96 -16.46 -11.22 -5.81
C PHE A 96 -15.95 -12.21 -6.87
N ASP A 97 -14.65 -12.16 -7.18
CA ASP A 97 -13.96 -13.10 -8.07
C ASP A 97 -12.69 -13.61 -7.38
N THR A 98 -12.75 -14.84 -6.87
CA THR A 98 -11.63 -15.48 -6.16
C THR A 98 -10.38 -15.57 -7.02
N GLU A 99 -10.51 -16.05 -8.26
CA GLU A 99 -9.34 -16.27 -9.12
C GLU A 99 -8.71 -14.95 -9.55
N ALA A 100 -9.52 -13.94 -9.88
CA ALA A 100 -9.03 -12.60 -10.20
C ALA A 100 -8.37 -11.93 -8.99
N THR A 101 -8.92 -12.13 -7.78
CA THR A 101 -8.32 -11.67 -6.52
C THR A 101 -6.94 -12.29 -6.29
N VAL A 102 -6.80 -13.61 -6.43
CA VAL A 102 -5.51 -14.31 -6.30
C VAL A 102 -4.52 -13.82 -7.35
N ALA A 103 -4.95 -13.70 -8.60
CA ALA A 103 -4.11 -13.26 -9.71
C ALA A 103 -3.59 -11.83 -9.46
N LYS A 104 -4.46 -10.89 -9.09
CA LYS A 104 -4.09 -9.50 -8.80
C LYS A 104 -3.16 -9.42 -7.59
N GLY A 105 -3.42 -10.17 -6.51
CA GLY A 105 -2.53 -10.22 -5.35
C GLY A 105 -1.11 -10.67 -5.71
N ARG A 106 -0.98 -11.72 -6.54
CA ARG A 106 0.32 -12.20 -7.03
C ARG A 106 1.02 -11.20 -7.95
N GLU A 107 0.26 -10.53 -8.81
CA GLU A 107 0.77 -9.47 -9.68
C GLU A 107 1.37 -8.31 -8.86
N LEU A 108 0.65 -7.81 -7.86
CA LEU A 108 1.14 -6.75 -6.98
C LEU A 108 2.41 -7.16 -6.23
N ILE A 109 2.49 -8.40 -5.73
CA ILE A 109 3.72 -8.93 -5.13
C ILE A 109 4.88 -8.95 -6.13
N ALA A 110 4.65 -9.40 -7.37
CA ALA A 110 5.68 -9.42 -8.40
C ALA A 110 6.19 -8.00 -8.74
N LEU A 111 5.30 -7.00 -8.73
CA LEU A 111 5.69 -5.60 -8.94
C LEU A 111 6.54 -5.07 -7.77
N TYR A 112 6.21 -5.42 -6.52
CA TYR A 112 7.06 -5.10 -5.37
C TYR A 112 8.45 -5.74 -5.48
N GLU A 113 8.51 -7.02 -5.85
CA GLU A 113 9.79 -7.74 -6.03
C GLU A 113 10.63 -7.12 -7.14
N LYS A 114 10.01 -6.72 -8.26
CA LYS A 114 10.66 -5.96 -9.34
C LYS A 114 11.19 -4.61 -8.86
N ALA A 115 10.53 -3.98 -7.89
CA ALA A 115 10.99 -2.76 -7.23
C ALA A 115 12.02 -3.00 -6.12
N GLY A 116 12.50 -4.24 -5.93
CA GLY A 116 13.51 -4.60 -4.95
C GLY A 116 12.98 -4.78 -3.52
N VAL A 117 11.66 -4.89 -3.34
CA VAL A 117 11.02 -5.14 -2.05
C VAL A 117 10.68 -6.62 -1.91
N SER A 118 11.17 -7.26 -0.85
CA SER A 118 10.80 -8.64 -0.51
C SER A 118 9.31 -8.74 -0.15
N ARG A 119 8.65 -9.79 -0.62
CA ARG A 119 7.24 -10.11 -0.27
C ARG A 119 6.97 -10.15 1.23
N GLU A 120 7.98 -10.48 2.05
CA GLU A 120 7.87 -10.50 3.52
C GLU A 120 7.60 -9.10 4.14
N ARG A 121 7.87 -8.03 3.38
CA ARG A 121 7.60 -6.63 3.78
C ARG A 121 6.21 -6.15 3.34
N VAL A 122 5.39 -6.98 2.69
CA VAL A 122 4.14 -6.58 2.07
C VAL A 122 2.99 -7.45 2.57
N LEU A 123 1.83 -6.84 2.82
CA LEU A 123 0.56 -7.52 3.03
C LEU A 123 -0.40 -7.14 1.91
N ILE A 124 -0.95 -8.13 1.20
CA ILE A 124 -2.02 -7.88 0.25
C ILE A 124 -3.34 -7.80 1.01
N LYS A 125 -4.02 -6.67 0.87
CA LYS A 125 -5.29 -6.39 1.53
C LYS A 125 -6.44 -6.72 0.58
N ILE A 126 -7.39 -7.50 1.07
CA ILE A 126 -8.51 -8.07 0.33
C ILE A 126 -9.79 -7.79 1.12
N ALA A 127 -10.89 -7.49 0.44
CA ALA A 127 -12.19 -7.36 1.07
C ALA A 127 -12.64 -8.72 1.62
N SER A 128 -13.19 -8.74 2.84
CA SER A 128 -13.64 -9.97 3.51
C SER A 128 -15.01 -10.45 3.03
N THR A 129 -15.20 -10.53 1.71
CA THR A 129 -16.27 -11.30 1.06
C THR A 129 -15.96 -12.79 1.16
N TRP A 130 -16.93 -13.65 0.79
CA TRP A 130 -16.67 -15.08 0.75
C TRP A 130 -15.53 -15.41 -0.24
N GLU A 131 -15.60 -14.85 -1.44
CA GLU A 131 -14.63 -15.04 -2.51
C GLU A 131 -13.24 -14.54 -2.11
N GLY A 132 -13.18 -13.40 -1.41
CA GLY A 132 -11.93 -12.81 -0.92
C GLY A 132 -11.30 -13.60 0.24
N ILE A 133 -12.10 -14.24 1.11
CA ILE A 133 -11.59 -15.15 2.16
C ILE A 133 -11.09 -16.48 1.55
N ARG A 134 -11.68 -16.90 0.43
CA ARG A 134 -11.31 -18.13 -0.29
C ARG A 134 -10.04 -17.98 -1.14
N ALA A 135 -9.72 -16.75 -1.54
CA ALA A 135 -8.51 -16.39 -2.29
C ALA A 135 -7.26 -16.49 -1.43
#